data_AF-A0A841CF11-F1
#
_entry.id   AF-A0A841CF11-F1
#
_cell.length_a   1.000
_cell.length_b   1.000
_cell.length_c   1.000
_cell.angle_alpha   90.00
_cell.angle_beta   90.00
_cell.angle_gamma   90.00
#
_symmetry.space_group_name_H-M   'P 1'
#
loop_
_entity.id
_entity.type
_entity.pdbx_description
1 polymer ?
#
loop_
_entity_poly.entity_id
_entity_poly.type
_entity_poly.pdbx_seq_one_letter_code
_entity_poly.pdbx_strand_id
1 'polypeptide(L)'
;MTRLALALVSCAAAFLRPAERARHREQWRADVLGARELGLSPLGIALGALRVARTRPVVLPVGVLAVALRLRESRHLGAVFVVLLIGNLGGGLLLLV
;
A
#
# COMPACT_ATOMS: atom_id res chain seq x y z
N MET A 1 -2.31 -17.13 22.46
CA MET A 1 -1.74 -16.38 21.31
C MET A 1 -2.51 -15.09 20.99
N THR A 2 -3.84 -15.07 21.04
CA THR A 2 -4.65 -13.87 20.74
C THR A 2 -4.32 -12.65 21.62
N ARG A 3 -4.03 -12.83 22.92
CA ARG A 3 -3.60 -11.73 23.81
C ARG A 3 -2.30 -11.06 23.33
N LEU A 4 -1.32 -11.86 22.88
CA LEU A 4 -0.07 -11.35 22.29
C LEU A 4 -0.34 -10.60 20.98
N ALA A 5 -1.20 -11.14 20.12
CA ALA A 5 -1.61 -10.46 18.89
C ALA A 5 -2.29 -9.11 19.16
N LEU A 6 -3.16 -9.03 20.16
CA LEU A 6 -3.81 -7.77 20.57
C LEU A 6 -2.83 -6.75 21.15
N ALA A 7 -1.82 -7.21 21.90
CA ALA A 7 -0.73 -6.35 22.40
C ALA A 7 0.11 -5.82 21.23
N LEU A 8 0.45 -6.68 20.26
CA LEU A 8 1.17 -6.29 19.05
C LEU A 8 0.40 -5.27 18.21
N VAL A 9 -0.90 -5.47 17.99
CA VAL A 9 -1.76 -4.48 17.30
C VAL A 9 -1.83 -3.16 18.06
N SER A 10 -1.89 -3.21 19.39
CA SER A 10 -1.89 -2.01 20.24
C SER A 10 -0.57 -1.24 20.13
N CYS A 11 0.56 -1.96 20.02
CA CYS A 11 1.88 -1.39 19.73
C CYS A 11 1.96 -0.84 18.31
N ALA A 12 1.48 -1.59 17.30
CA ALA A 12 1.44 -1.15 15.91
C ALA A 12 0.69 0.17 15.75
N ALA A 13 -0.48 0.30 16.37
CA ALA A 13 -1.28 1.53 16.31
C ALA A 13 -0.56 2.73 16.97
N ALA A 14 0.33 2.51 17.93
CA ALA A 14 1.12 3.58 18.54
C ALA A 14 2.07 4.27 17.54
N PHE A 15 2.48 3.59 16.48
CA PHE A 15 3.29 4.16 15.40
C PHE A 15 2.49 5.06 14.44
N LEU A 16 1.14 5.04 14.50
CA LEU A 16 0.28 5.89 13.67
C LEU A 16 0.12 7.29 14.27
N ARG A 17 -0.26 8.23 13.39
CA ARG A 17 -0.62 9.59 13.79
C ARG A 17 -1.82 9.58 14.75
N PRO A 18 -1.92 10.53 15.69
CA PRO A 18 -2.99 10.54 16.70
C PRO A 18 -4.41 10.46 16.10
N ALA A 19 -4.65 11.14 14.98
CA ALA A 19 -5.93 11.15 14.28
C ALA A 19 -6.34 9.77 13.70
N GLU A 20 -5.37 8.93 13.34
CA GLU A 20 -5.61 7.64 12.68
C GLU A 20 -5.54 6.47 13.68
N ARG A 21 -4.85 6.66 14.80
CA ARG A 21 -4.54 5.65 15.81
C ARG A 21 -5.78 4.96 16.38
N ALA A 22 -6.78 5.73 16.80
CA ALA A 22 -7.96 5.19 17.47
C ALA A 22 -8.75 4.26 16.53
N ARG A 23 -8.97 4.73 15.30
CA ARG A 23 -9.70 3.98 14.26
C ARG A 23 -8.99 2.69 13.87
N HIS A 24 -7.69 2.77 13.55
CA HIS A 24 -6.93 1.58 13.13
C HIS A 24 -6.75 0.58 14.27
N ARG A 25 -6.59 1.05 15.51
CA ARG A 25 -6.52 0.16 16.68
C ARG A 25 -7.79 -0.65 16.83
N GLU A 26 -8.96 -0.04 16.64
CA GLU A 26 -10.24 -0.75 16.71
C GLU A 26 -10.37 -1.77 15.58
N GLN A 27 -10.12 -1.35 14.34
CA GLN A 27 -10.20 -2.22 13.17
C GLN A 27 -9.27 -3.44 13.29
N TRP A 28 -7.99 -3.21 13.58
CA TRP A 28 -7.03 -4.30 13.67
C TRP A 28 -7.29 -5.25 14.85
N ARG A 29 -7.93 -4.77 15.93
CA ARG A 29 -8.37 -5.66 17.02
C ARG A 29 -9.52 -6.54 16.57
N ALA A 30 -10.50 -5.99 15.86
CA ALA A 30 -11.58 -6.76 15.26
C ALA A 30 -11.01 -7.81 14.30
N ASP A 31 -10.05 -7.46 13.45
CA ASP A 31 -9.39 -8.39 12.53
C ASP A 31 -8.68 -9.55 13.26
N VAL A 32 -7.97 -9.26 14.35
CA VAL A 32 -7.29 -10.28 15.17
C VAL A 32 -8.27 -11.22 15.86
N LEU A 33 -9.41 -10.69 16.33
CA LEU A 33 -10.47 -11.50 16.94
C LEU A 33 -11.17 -12.37 15.88
N GLY A 34 -11.55 -11.78 14.75
CA GLY A 34 -12.17 -12.47 13.62
C GLY A 34 -11.27 -13.53 12.99
N ALA A 35 -9.95 -13.29 12.92
CA ALA A 35 -8.99 -14.28 12.42
C ALA A 35 -9.05 -15.59 13.22
N ARG A 36 -9.22 -15.52 14.54
CA ARG A 36 -9.36 -16.71 15.38
C ARG A 36 -10.62 -17.51 15.04
N GLU A 37 -11.74 -16.81 14.81
CA GLU A 37 -13.03 -17.42 14.46
C GLU A 37 -12.99 -18.10 13.09
N LEU A 38 -12.20 -17.54 12.16
CA LEU A 38 -12.00 -18.06 10.81
C LEU A 38 -10.88 -19.12 10.71
N GLY A 39 -10.27 -19.53 11.83
CA GLY A 39 -9.14 -20.49 11.83
C GLY A 39 -7.83 -19.94 11.25
N LEU A 40 -7.74 -18.63 11.03
CA LEU A 40 -6.54 -17.94 10.58
C LEU A 40 -5.61 -17.63 11.76
N SER A 41 -4.33 -17.41 11.48
CA SER A 41 -3.34 -17.05 12.50
C SER A 41 -3.52 -15.60 12.98
N PRO A 42 -3.90 -15.36 14.25
CA PRO A 42 -4.06 -14.00 14.76
C PRO A 42 -2.73 -13.23 14.83
N LEU A 43 -1.61 -13.94 14.99
CA LEU A 43 -0.27 -13.36 14.96
C LEU A 43 0.11 -12.88 13.55
N GLY A 44 -0.31 -13.61 12.50
CA GLY A 44 -0.10 -13.19 11.11
C GLY A 44 -0.76 -11.84 10.82
N ILE A 45 -1.99 -11.66 11.29
CA ILE A 45 -2.72 -10.37 11.20
C ILE A 45 -1.99 -9.26 11.97
N ALA A 46 -1.58 -9.52 13.21
CA ALA A 46 -0.88 -8.53 14.02
C ALA A 46 0.48 -8.09 13.42
N LEU A 47 1.22 -9.02 12.81
CA LEU A 47 2.44 -8.71 12.07
C LEU A 47 2.17 -7.89 10.80
N GLY A 48 1.06 -8.18 10.10
CA GLY A 48 0.58 -7.38 8.98
C GLY A 48 0.30 -5.93 9.39
N ALA A 49 -0.43 -5.73 10.49
CA ALA A 49 -0.69 -4.42 11.06
C ALA A 49 0.60 -3.65 11.42
N LEU A 50 1.59 -4.33 12.02
CA LEU A 50 2.88 -3.72 12.33
C LEU A 50 3.66 -3.32 11.06
N ARG A 51 3.59 -4.13 10.00
CA ARG A 51 4.18 -3.79 8.69
C ARG A 51 3.53 -2.55 8.11
N VAL A 52 2.19 -2.52 8.07
CA VAL A 52 1.41 -1.36 7.58
C VAL A 52 1.75 -0.09 8.36
N ALA A 53 1.83 -0.17 9.69
CA ALA A 53 2.16 0.97 10.54
C ALA A 53 3.57 1.56 10.29
N ARG A 54 4.50 0.76 9.75
CA ARG A 54 5.88 1.18 9.47
C ARG A 54 6.13 1.55 8.02
N THR A 55 5.35 1.01 7.09
CA THR A 55 5.45 1.36 5.68
C THR A 55 4.92 2.76 5.47
N ARG A 56 5.74 3.65 4.91
CA ARG A 56 5.24 4.91 4.35
C ARG A 56 4.34 4.58 3.15
N PRO A 57 3.29 5.37 2.89
CA PRO A 57 2.56 5.27 1.64
C PRO A 57 3.55 5.52 0.51
N VAL A 58 4.00 4.43 -0.12
CA VAL A 58 4.75 4.51 -1.37
C VAL A 58 3.69 4.74 -2.42
N VAL A 59 3.66 5.93 -3.00
CA VAL A 59 2.89 6.18 -4.21
C VAL A 59 3.58 5.38 -5.29
N LEU A 60 3.10 4.15 -5.51
CA LEU A 60 3.61 3.34 -6.59
C LEU A 60 3.12 3.99 -7.88
N PRO A 61 4.00 4.40 -8.79
CA PRO A 61 3.58 4.89 -10.08
C PRO A 61 2.85 3.74 -10.79
N VAL A 62 1.62 3.99 -11.23
CA VAL A 62 0.80 3.03 -11.99
C VAL A 62 0.58 3.59 -13.40
N GLY A 63 0.44 2.72 -14.39
CA GLY A 63 0.21 3.12 -15.78
C GLY A 63 1.45 3.71 -16.45
N VAL A 64 1.25 4.72 -17.30
CA VAL A 64 2.31 5.28 -18.18
C VAL A 64 3.52 5.77 -17.40
N LEU A 65 3.32 6.38 -16.22
CA LEU A 65 4.40 6.85 -15.36
C LEU A 65 5.29 5.69 -14.85
N ALA A 66 4.69 4.54 -14.53
CA ALA A 66 5.41 3.34 -14.12
C ALA A 66 6.33 2.83 -15.25
N VAL A 67 5.79 2.82 -16.47
CA VAL A 67 6.53 2.39 -17.66
C VAL A 67 7.63 3.39 -18.00
N ALA A 68 7.37 4.69 -17.90
CA ALA A 68 8.35 5.75 -18.13
C ALA A 68 9.54 5.65 -17.17
N LEU A 69 9.28 5.42 -15.88
CA LEU A 69 10.35 5.24 -14.89
C LEU A 69 11.18 3.98 -15.14
N ARG A 70 10.53 2.88 -15.57
CA ARG A 70 11.23 1.64 -15.96
C ARG A 70 12.08 1.83 -17.22
N LEU A 71 11.62 2.66 -18.15
CA LEU A 71 12.32 2.93 -19.41
C LEU A 71 13.46 3.95 -19.28
N ARG A 72 13.51 4.74 -18.19
CA ARG A 72 14.63 5.66 -17.90
C ARG A 72 15.98 4.96 -17.90
N GLU A 73 16.03 3.69 -17.49
CA GLU A 73 17.26 2.88 -17.46
C GLU A 73 17.44 2.00 -18.71
N SER A 74 16.48 2.03 -19.64
CA SER A 74 16.49 1.20 -20.85
C SER A 74 17.27 1.85 -21.98
N ARG A 75 18.12 1.07 -22.66
CA ARG A 75 18.85 1.50 -23.87
C ARG A 75 18.01 1.36 -25.15
N HIS A 76 16.79 0.85 -25.06
CA HIS A 76 15.94 0.57 -26.20
C HIS A 76 15.06 1.78 -26.55
N LEU A 77 15.55 2.61 -27.48
CA LEU A 77 14.91 3.85 -27.94
C LEU A 77 13.46 3.64 -28.41
N GLY A 78 13.15 2.51 -29.04
CA GLY A 78 11.78 2.21 -29.51
C GLY A 78 10.75 2.10 -28.39
N ALA A 79 11.13 1.50 -27.25
CA ALA A 79 10.23 1.37 -26.11
C ALA A 79 9.98 2.73 -25.43
N VAL A 80 11.00 3.59 -25.37
CA VAL A 80 10.87 5.00 -24.92
C VAL A 80 9.91 5.76 -25.83
N PHE A 81 10.05 5.63 -27.14
CA PHE A 81 9.23 6.33 -28.12
C PHE A 81 7.74 5.95 -28.04
N VAL A 82 7.43 4.65 -27.90
CA VAL A 82 6.05 4.17 -27.74
C VAL A 82 5.39 4.74 -26.48
N VAL A 83 6.12 4.79 -25.36
CA VAL A 83 5.59 5.38 -24.12
C VAL A 83 5.41 6.89 -24.23
N LEU A 84 6.32 7.58 -24.92
CA LEU A 84 6.18 9.00 -25.21
C LEU A 84 4.92 9.27 -26.05
N LEU A 85 4.67 8.44 -27.08
CA LEU A 85 3.51 8.57 -27.96
C LEU A 85 2.20 8.35 -27.19
N ILE A 86 2.11 7.27 -26.40
CA ILE A 86 0.93 6.95 -25.60
C ILE A 86 0.68 8.03 -24.53
N GLY A 87 1.72 8.51 -23.87
CA GLY A 87 1.63 9.59 -22.87
C GLY A 87 1.13 10.90 -23.47
N ASN A 88 1.59 11.26 -24.67
CA ASN A 88 1.16 12.49 -25.35
C ASN A 88 -0.24 12.38 -25.98
N LEU A 89 -0.61 11.22 -26.52
CA LEU A 89 -1.97 10.99 -27.04
C LEU A 89 -3.01 10.99 -25.92
N GLY A 90 -2.70 10.37 -24.77
CA GLY A 90 -3.58 10.41 -23.59
C GLY A 90 -3.66 11.80 -22.94
N GLY A 91 -2.53 12.51 -22.84
CA GLY A 91 -2.48 13.87 -22.31
C GLY A 91 -3.13 14.92 -23.20
N GLY A 92 -3.00 14.78 -24.53
CA GLY A 92 -3.64 15.67 -25.51
C GLY A 92 -5.17 15.55 -25.52
N LEU A 93 -5.71 14.36 -25.26
CA LEU A 93 -7.16 14.14 -25.14
C LEU A 93 -7.73 14.81 -23.87
N LEU A 94 -6.97 14.83 -22.76
CA LEU A 94 -7.37 15.50 -21.51
C LEU A 94 -7.30 17.03 -21.57
N LEU A 95 -6.53 17.61 -22.50
CA LEU A 95 -6.47 19.05 -22.74
C LEU A 95 -7.54 19.55 -23.73
N LEU A 96 -8.28 18.62 -24.36
CA LEU A 96 -9.31 18.88 -25.36
C LEU A 96 -10.75 18.75 -24.82
N VAL A 97 -10.90 18.43 -23.53
CA VAL A 97 -12.19 18.32 -22.81
C VAL A 97 -12.29 19.41 -21.75
#